data_AF-V9ESW8-F1
#
_entry.id   AF-V9ESW8-F1
#
_cell.length_a   1.000
_cell.length_b   1.000
_cell.length_c   1.000
_cell.angle_alpha   90.00
_cell.angle_beta   90.00
_cell.angle_gamma   90.00
#
_symmetry.space_group_name_H-M   'P 1'
#
loop_
_entity.id
_entity.type
_entity.pdbx_description
1 polymer ?
#
loop_
_entity_poly.entity_id
_entity_poly.type
_entity_poly.pdbx_seq_one_letter_code
_entity_poly.pdbx_strand_id
1 'polypeptide(L)'
;MADIQDDEEFEEMLNIVLSQWRNVRQRKKRAIRVSGSVVPDDKSVVDTLQDLLDALDEDKPGLLKTQRCLSGVIIRHGGSDNKKPKLKICKNPVLVQDPSNLLPSKLLDACLKVLPLSNTKSTAISIDGSQPSQSHSSEEKAAPQSVETVLIKDVGQFSRKQIEIFKRVRNLKEVVELGLGTYKWMTEIGIPALPAENHGLAKKIAEKVESTYPYQQIQGLPGVADFQYGMLYRATPPSWLSNSFIRALCLRRCRDFT
;
A
#
# COMPACT_ATOMS: atom_id res chain seq x y z
N MET A 1 13.07 -32.55 -14.72
CA MET A 1 12.84 -31.51 -15.73
C MET A 1 12.00 -32.15 -16.80
N ALA A 2 10.75 -31.70 -16.97
CA ALA A 2 9.93 -32.06 -18.11
C ALA A 2 9.96 -30.83 -19.03
N ASP A 3 10.59 -30.99 -20.19
CA ASP A 3 10.55 -30.02 -21.27
C ASP A 3 9.11 -29.95 -21.77
N ILE A 4 8.43 -28.83 -21.53
CA ILE A 4 7.14 -28.54 -22.18
C ILE A 4 7.48 -28.14 -23.60
N GLN A 5 7.57 -29.13 -24.47
CA GLN A 5 8.04 -28.99 -25.85
C GLN A 5 6.91 -28.68 -26.84
N ASP A 6 5.67 -28.58 -26.37
CA ASP A 6 4.50 -28.36 -27.23
C ASP A 6 3.59 -27.24 -26.69
N ASP A 7 3.17 -26.33 -27.57
CA ASP A 7 2.26 -25.23 -27.24
C ASP A 7 0.90 -25.76 -26.74
N GLU A 8 0.54 -26.98 -27.16
CA GLU A 8 -0.66 -27.69 -26.72
C GLU A 8 -0.59 -28.12 -25.24
N GLU A 9 0.59 -28.55 -24.76
CA GLU A 9 0.82 -28.93 -23.36
C GLU A 9 0.85 -27.68 -22.45
N PHE A 10 1.36 -26.56 -22.94
CA PHE A 10 1.27 -25.27 -22.26
C PHE A 10 -0.19 -24.80 -22.12
N GLU A 11 -0.97 -24.87 -23.19
CA GLU A 11 -2.40 -24.51 -23.17
C GLU A 11 -3.22 -25.45 -22.29
N GLU A 12 -2.92 -26.75 -22.28
CA GLU A 12 -3.58 -27.71 -21.39
C GLU A 12 -3.28 -27.40 -19.91
N MET A 13 -2.01 -27.15 -19.59
CA MET A 13 -1.60 -26.77 -18.23
C MET A 13 -2.21 -25.42 -17.82
N LEU A 14 -2.27 -24.45 -18.72
CA LEU A 14 -2.86 -23.14 -18.48
C LEU A 14 -4.38 -23.25 -18.26
N ASN A 15 -5.07 -24.12 -19.02
CA ASN A 15 -6.48 -24.43 -18.80
C ASN A 15 -6.74 -25.15 -17.47
N ILE A 16 -5.84 -26.05 -17.04
CA ILE A 16 -5.91 -26.68 -15.72
C ILE A 16 -5.74 -25.62 -14.62
N VAL A 17 -4.72 -24.77 -14.71
CA VAL A 17 -4.50 -23.69 -13.72
C VAL A 17 -5.70 -22.74 -13.67
N LEU A 18 -6.21 -22.30 -14.83
CA LEU A 18 -7.37 -21.41 -14.91
C LEU A 18 -8.66 -22.05 -14.38
N SER A 19 -8.86 -23.35 -14.62
CA SER A 19 -10.02 -24.09 -14.11
C SER A 19 -9.98 -24.26 -12.59
N GLN A 20 -8.80 -24.58 -12.02
CA GLN A 20 -8.58 -24.62 -10.58
C GLN A 20 -8.80 -23.23 -9.96
N TRP A 21 -8.31 -22.18 -10.61
CA TRP A 21 -8.50 -20.79 -10.19
C TRP A 21 -9.98 -20.36 -10.22
N ARG A 22 -10.72 -20.77 -11.25
CA ARG A 22 -12.17 -20.50 -11.39
C ARG A 22 -12.97 -21.21 -10.30
N ASN A 23 -12.63 -22.46 -9.99
CA ASN A 23 -13.28 -23.26 -8.94
C ASN A 23 -13.04 -22.69 -7.53
N VAL A 24 -11.83 -22.21 -7.25
CA VAL A 24 -11.50 -21.51 -5.99
C VAL A 24 -12.31 -20.23 -5.83
N ARG A 25 -12.50 -19.47 -6.92
CA ARG A 25 -13.28 -18.20 -6.91
C ARG A 25 -14.77 -18.42 -6.64
N GLN A 26 -15.36 -19.50 -7.17
CA GLN A 26 -16.78 -19.80 -6.96
C GLN A 26 -17.08 -20.29 -5.53
N ARG A 27 -16.16 -21.03 -4.91
CA ARG A 27 -16.31 -21.50 -3.52
C ARG A 27 -16.21 -20.37 -2.48
N LYS A 28 -15.36 -19.36 -2.73
CA LYS A 28 -15.12 -18.24 -1.78
C LYS A 28 -16.27 -17.22 -1.68
N LYS A 29 -17.19 -17.18 -2.66
CA LYS A 29 -18.41 -16.34 -2.60
C LYS A 29 -19.37 -16.73 -1.46
N ARG A 30 -19.20 -17.90 -0.83
CA ARG A 30 -20.11 -18.41 0.22
C ARG A 30 -19.64 -18.25 1.66
N ALA A 31 -18.40 -17.82 1.93
CA ALA A 31 -17.90 -17.79 3.30
C ALA A 31 -16.90 -16.66 3.56
N ILE A 32 -17.38 -15.46 3.91
CA ILE A 32 -16.60 -14.49 4.70
C ILE A 32 -17.55 -13.73 5.64
N ARG A 33 -17.61 -14.18 6.90
CA ARG A 33 -17.89 -13.36 8.08
C ARG A 33 -16.79 -13.71 9.08
N VAL A 34 -15.90 -12.77 9.38
CA VAL A 34 -14.89 -12.95 10.43
C VAL A 34 -15.05 -11.81 11.42
N SER A 35 -15.38 -12.19 12.64
CA SER A 35 -15.37 -11.40 13.87
C SER A 35 -14.21 -11.87 14.73
N GLY A 36 -13.51 -10.95 15.39
CA GLY A 36 -12.61 -11.29 16.49
C GLY A 36 -11.56 -10.22 16.77
N SER A 37 -11.80 -9.43 17.83
CA SER A 37 -10.94 -8.39 18.40
C SER A 37 -10.24 -8.95 19.64
N VAL A 38 -8.94 -8.67 19.82
CA VAL A 38 -8.23 -8.74 21.11
C VAL A 38 -7.10 -7.68 21.13
N VAL A 39 -6.97 -6.96 22.26
CA VAL A 39 -6.01 -5.89 22.62
C VAL A 39 -5.77 -6.02 24.15
N PRO A 40 -4.71 -5.49 24.82
CA PRO A 40 -3.37 -4.97 24.41
C PRO A 40 -2.19 -5.62 25.19
N ASP A 41 -0.92 -5.31 24.84
CA ASP A 41 -0.01 -4.46 25.65
C ASP A 41 1.36 -4.34 24.94
N ASP A 42 1.79 -3.10 24.66
CA ASP A 42 3.15 -2.54 24.84
C ASP A 42 3.22 -1.19 24.10
N LYS A 43 3.23 -0.08 24.85
CA LYS A 43 3.25 1.28 24.29
C LYS A 43 4.69 1.72 24.04
N SER A 44 5.17 1.57 22.81
CA SER A 44 6.19 2.48 22.31
C SER A 44 5.54 3.86 22.12
N VAL A 45 6.09 4.87 22.79
CA VAL A 45 5.62 6.25 22.68
C VAL A 45 6.04 6.74 21.30
N VAL A 46 5.11 6.74 20.37
CA VAL A 46 5.29 7.34 19.05
C VAL A 46 4.80 8.78 19.14
N ASP A 47 5.71 9.74 18.98
CA ASP A 47 5.41 11.16 19.13
C ASP A 47 4.54 11.71 17.99
N THR A 48 4.59 11.12 16.78
CA THR A 48 3.69 11.43 15.65
C THR A 48 3.49 10.24 14.70
N LEU A 49 2.42 10.26 13.88
CA LEU A 49 2.24 9.29 12.78
C LEU A 49 3.42 9.26 11.78
N GLN A 50 4.16 10.36 11.67
CA GLN A 50 5.36 10.41 10.84
C GLN A 50 6.47 9.55 11.45
N ASP A 51 6.71 9.70 12.75
CA ASP A 51 7.74 8.92 13.46
C ASP A 51 7.41 7.42 13.46
N LEU A 52 6.12 7.06 13.49
CA LEU A 52 5.69 5.67 13.32
C LEU A 52 6.08 5.12 11.95
N LEU A 53 5.81 5.88 10.88
CA LEU A 53 6.16 5.45 9.53
C LEU A 53 7.67 5.35 9.35
N ASP A 54 8.42 6.34 9.84
CA ASP A 54 9.88 6.36 9.74
C ASP A 54 10.49 5.19 10.52
N ALA A 55 10.00 4.91 11.74
CA ALA A 55 10.43 3.73 12.50
C ALA A 55 10.13 2.40 11.77
N LEU A 56 8.96 2.28 11.13
CA LEU A 56 8.62 1.07 10.35
C LEU A 56 9.46 0.92 9.08
N ASP A 57 9.76 2.03 8.40
CA ASP A 57 10.58 2.04 7.18
C ASP A 57 12.06 1.75 7.48
N GLU A 58 12.56 2.12 8.67
CA GLU A 58 13.89 1.77 9.16
C GLU A 58 13.96 0.32 9.66
N ASP A 59 13.08 -0.08 10.58
CA ASP A 59 13.07 -1.43 11.18
C ASP A 59 12.72 -2.54 10.17
N LYS A 60 11.91 -2.20 9.15
CA LYS A 60 11.36 -3.12 8.14
C LYS A 60 10.81 -4.42 8.75
N PRO A 61 9.85 -4.35 9.68
CA PRO A 61 9.32 -5.54 10.32
C PRO A 61 8.43 -6.37 9.37
N GLY A 62 8.25 -7.65 9.70
CA GLY A 62 7.29 -8.52 9.00
C GLY A 62 5.83 -8.09 9.20
N LEU A 63 4.92 -8.77 8.50
CA LEU A 63 3.51 -8.38 8.39
C LEU A 63 2.79 -8.30 9.74
N LEU A 64 2.95 -9.30 10.61
CA LEU A 64 2.28 -9.33 11.92
C LEU A 64 2.74 -8.21 12.84
N LYS A 65 4.06 -7.96 12.92
CA LYS A 65 4.61 -6.86 13.73
C LYS A 65 4.15 -5.52 13.17
N THR A 66 4.18 -5.34 11.84
CA THR A 66 3.67 -4.13 11.18
C THR A 66 2.18 -3.90 11.48
N GLN A 67 1.34 -4.94 11.39
CA GLN A 67 -0.09 -4.85 11.71
C GLN A 67 -0.32 -4.40 13.16
N ARG A 68 0.43 -4.97 14.12
CA ARG A 68 0.33 -4.60 15.53
C ARG A 68 0.70 -3.14 15.76
N CYS A 69 1.81 -2.67 15.20
CA CYS A 69 2.23 -1.27 15.28
C CYS A 69 1.15 -0.32 14.72
N LEU A 70 0.49 -0.72 13.62
CA LEU A 70 -0.57 0.08 12.99
C LEU A 70 -1.94 -0.02 13.69
N SER A 71 -2.17 -1.07 14.48
CA SER A 71 -3.43 -1.27 15.22
C SER A 71 -3.67 -0.21 16.29
N GLY A 72 -2.59 0.36 16.84
CA GLY A 72 -2.64 1.47 17.79
C GLY A 72 -3.09 2.81 17.17
N VAL A 73 -3.14 2.90 15.84
CA VAL A 73 -3.59 4.13 15.15
C VAL A 73 -5.11 4.20 15.12
N ILE A 74 -5.66 5.19 15.83
CA ILE A 74 -7.09 5.38 16.05
C ILE A 74 -7.71 6.13 14.87
N ILE A 75 -8.86 5.65 14.40
CA ILE A 75 -9.68 6.41 13.44
C ILE A 75 -10.65 7.25 14.26
N ARG A 76 -10.45 8.58 14.28
CA ARG A 76 -11.38 9.49 14.96
C ARG A 76 -12.40 10.06 13.98
N HIS A 77 -13.47 10.62 14.55
CA HIS A 77 -14.52 11.31 13.81
C HIS A 77 -15.38 10.43 12.89
N GLY A 78 -15.71 9.19 13.32
CA GLY A 78 -16.58 8.26 12.57
C GLY A 78 -18.02 8.75 12.29
N GLY A 79 -18.41 9.92 12.80
CA GLY A 79 -19.65 10.63 12.44
C GLY A 79 -19.46 11.79 11.44
N SER A 80 -18.25 12.00 10.93
CA SER A 80 -17.89 13.14 10.08
C SER A 80 -17.64 12.77 8.61
N ASP A 81 -17.86 11.51 8.23
CA ASP A 81 -17.62 10.97 6.89
C ASP A 81 -18.23 11.81 5.75
N ASN A 82 -19.36 12.44 6.02
CA ASN A 82 -20.12 13.23 5.04
C ASN A 82 -19.79 14.73 5.08
N LYS A 83 -18.87 15.17 5.95
CA LYS A 83 -18.47 16.58 6.00
C LYS A 83 -17.67 16.96 4.77
N LYS A 84 -17.91 18.16 4.25
CA LYS A 84 -17.24 18.66 3.05
C LYS A 84 -15.95 19.41 3.43
N PRO A 85 -14.77 18.92 3.03
CA PRO A 85 -13.52 19.66 3.20
C PRO A 85 -13.52 20.92 2.33
N LYS A 86 -12.92 22.00 2.84
CA LYS A 86 -12.73 23.26 2.11
C LYS A 86 -11.26 23.64 2.08
N LEU A 87 -10.74 23.92 0.89
CA LEU A 87 -9.39 24.46 0.73
C LEU A 87 -9.35 25.87 1.33
N LYS A 88 -8.37 26.12 2.19
CA LYS A 88 -8.08 27.45 2.73
C LYS A 88 -6.59 27.71 2.72
N ILE A 89 -6.23 28.90 2.25
CA ILE A 89 -4.88 29.44 2.36
C ILE A 89 -4.84 30.27 3.63
N CYS A 90 -3.97 29.91 4.56
CA CYS A 90 -3.87 30.56 5.87
C CYS A 90 -2.45 31.02 6.12
N LYS A 91 -2.30 32.22 6.71
CA LYS A 91 -1.03 32.67 7.28
C LYS A 91 -0.95 32.05 8.70
N ASN A 92 0.07 31.23 8.95
CA ASN A 92 0.29 30.53 10.23
C ASN A 92 -0.94 29.71 10.70
N PRO A 93 -1.38 28.67 9.97
CA PRO A 93 -2.51 27.86 10.39
C PRO A 93 -2.21 27.09 11.69
N VAL A 94 -3.18 27.05 12.61
CA VAL A 94 -3.15 26.14 13.75
C VAL A 94 -3.61 24.77 13.27
N LEU A 95 -2.65 23.87 13.07
CA LEU A 95 -2.90 22.51 12.61
C LEU A 95 -3.25 21.60 13.79
N VAL A 96 -4.16 20.65 13.57
CA VAL A 96 -4.43 19.60 14.56
C VAL A 96 -3.19 18.70 14.66
N GLN A 97 -2.52 18.66 15.81
CA GLN A 97 -1.29 17.89 16.02
C GLN A 97 -1.51 16.54 16.72
N ASP A 98 -2.75 16.02 16.77
CA ASP A 98 -3.00 14.78 17.50
C ASP A 98 -2.22 13.61 16.86
N PRO A 99 -1.27 13.00 17.60
CA PRO A 99 -0.21 12.17 17.03
C PRO A 99 -0.65 10.79 16.57
N SER A 100 -1.88 10.37 16.90
CA SER A 100 -2.36 9.00 16.64
C SER A 100 -3.65 8.91 15.81
N ASN A 101 -4.16 10.04 15.33
CA ASN A 101 -5.48 10.09 14.69
C ASN A 101 -5.43 10.04 13.17
N LEU A 102 -6.21 9.13 12.59
CA LEU A 102 -6.54 9.12 11.17
C LEU A 102 -7.95 9.67 10.92
N LEU A 103 -8.10 10.33 9.77
CA LEU A 103 -9.42 10.64 9.21
C LEU A 103 -10.10 9.37 8.66
N PRO A 104 -11.44 9.27 8.74
CA PRO A 104 -12.18 8.20 8.09
C PRO A 104 -11.93 8.16 6.59
N SER A 105 -12.04 6.97 5.99
CA SER A 105 -11.68 6.73 4.59
C SER A 105 -12.38 7.68 3.60
N LYS A 106 -13.71 7.81 3.72
CA LYS A 106 -14.52 8.68 2.86
C LYS A 106 -14.11 10.16 2.97
N LEU A 107 -13.82 10.60 4.18
CA LEU A 107 -13.43 11.98 4.44
C LEU A 107 -12.01 12.26 3.93
N LEU A 108 -11.08 11.32 4.12
CA LEU A 108 -9.73 11.42 3.56
C LEU A 108 -9.77 11.47 2.02
N ASP A 109 -10.60 10.64 1.39
CA ASP A 109 -10.77 10.65 -0.07
C ASP A 109 -11.36 11.98 -0.56
N ALA A 110 -12.28 12.59 0.21
CA ALA A 110 -12.78 13.94 -0.07
C ALA A 110 -11.69 15.02 0.09
N CYS A 111 -10.81 14.90 1.10
CA CYS A 111 -9.69 15.81 1.30
C CYS A 111 -8.71 15.74 0.13
N LEU A 112 -8.38 14.54 -0.35
CA LEU A 112 -7.49 14.32 -1.49
C LEU A 112 -8.05 14.86 -2.82
N LYS A 113 -9.38 14.94 -2.96
CA LYS A 113 -10.00 15.60 -4.12
C LYS A 113 -9.86 17.11 -4.09
N VAL A 114 -9.93 17.71 -2.90
CA VAL A 114 -9.84 19.16 -2.71
C VAL A 114 -8.39 19.64 -2.68
N LEU A 115 -7.50 18.81 -2.15
CA LEU A 115 -6.06 19.04 -2.08
C LEU A 115 -5.34 17.77 -2.57
N PRO A 116 -5.14 17.63 -3.90
CA PRO A 116 -4.42 16.50 -4.49
C PRO A 116 -3.02 16.37 -3.89
N LEU A 117 -2.44 15.17 -3.87
CA LEU A 117 -1.07 14.94 -3.39
C LEU A 117 -0.08 15.83 -4.17
N SER A 118 1.00 16.27 -3.52
CA SER A 118 2.07 16.98 -4.23
C SER A 118 2.67 16.10 -5.33
N ASN A 119 2.90 16.69 -6.51
CA ASN A 119 3.74 16.05 -7.50
C ASN A 119 5.15 15.88 -6.93
N THR A 120 5.64 14.66 -6.99
CA THR A 120 7.06 14.36 -6.76
C THR A 120 7.85 14.65 -8.03
N LYS A 121 9.18 14.79 -7.96
CA LYS A 121 10.03 14.92 -9.16
C LYS A 121 9.77 13.81 -10.19
N SER A 122 9.44 12.60 -9.72
CA SER A 122 9.09 11.42 -10.52
C SER A 122 7.68 11.45 -11.13
N THR A 123 6.77 12.31 -10.64
CA THR A 123 5.38 12.41 -11.12
C THR A 123 5.05 13.83 -11.59
N ALA A 124 6.09 14.64 -11.85
CA ALA A 124 5.91 16.02 -12.29
C ALA A 124 5.24 16.03 -13.66
N ILE A 125 4.01 16.54 -13.71
CA ILE A 125 3.38 16.90 -14.97
C ILE A 125 4.06 18.19 -15.43
N SER A 126 4.98 18.07 -16.38
CA SER A 126 5.57 19.23 -17.04
C SER A 126 4.46 19.90 -17.85
N ILE A 127 3.92 21.00 -17.36
CA ILE A 127 3.04 21.85 -18.15
C ILE A 127 3.98 22.55 -19.13
N ASP A 128 3.93 22.15 -20.40
CA ASP A 128 4.68 22.79 -21.47
C ASP A 128 4.29 24.27 -21.54
N GLY A 129 5.16 25.10 -20.96
CA GLY A 129 4.94 26.52 -20.77
C GLY A 129 5.26 27.29 -22.04
N SER A 130 4.36 27.27 -23.02
CA SER A 130 4.27 28.37 -23.98
C SER A 130 3.60 29.58 -23.33
N GLN A 131 4.28 30.19 -22.36
CA GLN A 131 4.09 31.59 -21.96
C GLN A 131 5.45 32.17 -21.54
N PRO A 132 5.91 33.27 -22.17
CA PRO A 132 7.27 33.75 -21.98
C PRO A 132 7.41 34.64 -20.75
N SER A 133 8.65 34.70 -20.25
CA SER A 133 9.27 35.73 -19.38
C SER A 133 8.81 35.73 -17.91
N GLN A 134 9.65 35.85 -16.89
CA GLN A 134 10.98 36.46 -16.74
C GLN A 134 11.73 35.83 -15.56
N SER A 135 13.03 35.67 -15.73
CA SER A 135 14.03 35.46 -14.68
C SER A 135 14.12 36.67 -13.74
N HIS A 136 13.96 36.47 -12.43
CA HIS A 136 14.57 37.33 -11.42
C HIS A 136 15.02 36.50 -10.21
N SER A 137 16.34 36.39 -10.08
CA SER A 137 17.04 36.15 -8.83
C SER A 137 16.94 37.40 -7.95
N SER A 138 16.32 37.31 -6.78
CA SER A 138 16.45 38.30 -5.70
C SER A 138 16.20 37.63 -4.35
N GLU A 139 17.15 37.77 -3.44
CA GLU A 139 16.95 37.55 -2.00
C GLU A 139 15.87 38.51 -1.49
N GLU A 140 14.74 38.00 -0.99
CA GLU A 140 13.71 38.84 -0.37
C GLU A 140 13.15 38.21 0.91
N LYS A 141 13.17 39.04 1.97
CA LYS A 141 12.59 38.92 3.31
C LYS A 141 11.44 37.91 3.42
N ALA A 142 11.54 37.05 4.44
CA ALA A 142 10.52 36.07 4.84
C ALA A 142 9.14 36.72 5.05
N ALA A 143 8.34 36.77 3.98
CA ALA A 143 6.91 36.92 4.07
C ALA A 143 6.34 35.73 4.88
N PRO A 144 5.27 35.91 5.67
CA PRO A 144 4.63 34.79 6.37
C PRO A 144 4.20 33.78 5.31
N GLN A 145 4.87 32.62 5.27
CA GLN A 145 4.58 31.56 4.31
C GLN A 145 3.10 31.20 4.47
N SER A 146 2.30 31.58 3.48
CA SER A 146 0.90 31.21 3.42
C SER A 146 0.83 29.71 3.11
N VAL A 147 0.22 28.94 4.01
CA VAL A 147 0.15 27.48 3.91
C VAL A 147 -1.24 27.07 3.41
N GLU A 148 -1.27 26.18 2.42
CA GLU A 148 -2.49 25.51 1.97
C GLU A 148 -2.95 24.47 3.01
N THR A 149 -4.20 24.57 3.42
CA THR A 149 -4.81 23.68 4.40
C THR A 149 -6.20 23.23 3.96
N VAL A 150 -6.59 22.04 4.40
CA VAL A 150 -7.95 21.55 4.32
C VAL A 150 -8.65 21.84 5.64
N LEU A 151 -9.65 22.71 5.61
CA LEU A 151 -10.54 22.95 6.73
C LEU A 151 -11.74 21.99 6.67
N ILE A 152 -11.97 21.27 7.77
CA ILE A 152 -13.13 20.41 7.98
C ILE A 152 -13.89 20.94 9.19
N LYS A 153 -15.17 21.28 8.99
CA LYS A 153 -16.02 21.86 10.04
C LYS A 153 -16.07 20.92 11.27
N ASP A 154 -15.86 21.47 12.47
CA ASP A 154 -15.85 20.77 13.77
C ASP A 154 -14.88 19.56 13.86
N VAL A 155 -13.89 19.49 12.97
CA VAL A 155 -12.83 18.47 13.00
C VAL A 155 -11.48 19.16 13.10
N GLY A 156 -11.22 20.18 12.26
CA GLY A 156 -10.02 20.99 12.34
C GLY A 156 -9.44 21.35 10.97
N GLN A 157 -8.20 21.86 11.00
CA GLN A 157 -7.41 22.20 9.82
C GLN A 157 -6.22 21.25 9.70
N PHE A 158 -6.01 20.75 8.48
CA PHE A 158 -4.92 19.84 8.15
C PHE A 158 -4.09 20.41 7.00
N SER A 159 -2.77 20.36 7.14
CA SER A 159 -1.86 20.68 6.05
C SER A 159 -1.81 19.54 5.03
N ARG A 160 -1.28 19.85 3.84
CA ARG A 160 -0.98 18.85 2.81
C ARG A 160 -0.16 17.69 3.36
N LYS A 161 0.93 17.99 4.08
CA LYS A 161 1.83 16.98 4.67
C LYS A 161 1.07 15.98 5.56
N GLN A 162 0.12 16.47 6.36
CA GLN A 162 -0.69 15.61 7.22
C GLN A 162 -1.63 14.70 6.42
N ILE A 163 -2.29 15.23 5.39
CA ILE A 163 -3.15 14.44 4.50
C ILE A 163 -2.34 13.35 3.77
N GLU A 164 -1.12 13.66 3.35
CA GLU A 164 -0.20 12.70 2.74
C GLU A 164 0.21 11.59 3.72
N ILE A 165 0.55 11.94 4.97
CA ILE A 165 0.85 10.97 6.03
C ILE A 165 -0.35 10.06 6.28
N PHE A 166 -1.57 10.62 6.41
CA PHE A 166 -2.78 9.82 6.58
C PHE A 166 -2.98 8.83 5.45
N LYS A 167 -2.73 9.25 4.20
CA LYS A 167 -2.81 8.37 3.03
C LYS A 167 -1.74 7.27 3.06
N ARG A 168 -0.51 7.59 3.46
CA ARG A 168 0.58 6.59 3.60
C ARG A 168 0.25 5.53 4.65
N VAL A 169 -0.16 5.94 5.85
CA VAL A 169 -0.56 5.00 6.92
C VAL A 169 -1.72 4.12 6.45
N ARG A 170 -2.74 4.70 5.79
CA ARG A 170 -3.86 3.93 5.24
C ARG A 170 -3.40 2.92 4.18
N ASN A 171 -2.56 3.34 3.23
CA ASN A 171 -2.05 2.43 2.21
C ASN A 171 -1.24 1.28 2.82
N LEU A 172 -0.43 1.56 3.84
CA LEU A 172 0.35 0.52 4.53
C LEU A 172 -0.58 -0.45 5.28
N LYS A 173 -1.62 0.04 5.97
CA LYS A 173 -2.65 -0.83 6.58
C LYS A 173 -3.30 -1.74 5.55
N GLU A 174 -3.76 -1.19 4.43
CA GLU A 174 -4.41 -1.96 3.35
C GLU A 174 -3.46 -3.01 2.76
N VAL A 175 -2.19 -2.67 2.53
CA VAL A 175 -1.19 -3.61 1.99
C VAL A 175 -0.84 -4.72 2.99
N VAL A 176 -0.72 -4.40 4.28
CA VAL A 176 -0.44 -5.41 5.33
C VAL A 176 -1.62 -6.39 5.45
N GLU A 177 -2.86 -5.89 5.44
CA GLU A 177 -4.05 -6.74 5.44
C GLU A 177 -4.09 -7.68 4.23
N LEU A 178 -3.76 -7.18 3.04
CA LEU A 178 -3.63 -8.00 1.84
C LEU A 178 -2.54 -9.07 2.02
N GLY A 179 -1.37 -8.70 2.54
CA GLY A 179 -0.27 -9.63 2.76
C GLY A 179 -0.63 -10.77 3.72
N LEU A 180 -1.30 -10.45 4.84
CA LEU A 180 -1.78 -11.45 5.80
C LEU A 180 -2.84 -12.35 5.17
N GLY A 181 -3.73 -11.78 4.34
CA GLY A 181 -4.69 -12.55 3.55
C GLY A 181 -4.01 -13.50 2.55
N THR A 182 -2.93 -13.06 1.91
CA THR A 182 -2.11 -13.88 1.01
C THR A 182 -1.40 -15.00 1.75
N TYR A 183 -0.75 -14.70 2.87
CA TYR A 183 -0.09 -15.71 3.70
C TYR A 183 -1.09 -16.80 4.12
N LYS A 184 -2.23 -16.40 4.70
CA LYS A 184 -3.30 -17.31 5.10
C LYS A 184 -3.78 -18.17 3.93
N TRP A 185 -3.99 -17.56 2.76
CA TRP A 185 -4.41 -18.30 1.57
C TRP A 185 -3.35 -19.29 1.11
N MET A 186 -2.06 -18.92 1.14
CA MET A 186 -0.96 -19.81 0.78
C MET A 186 -0.91 -21.02 1.73
N THR A 187 -1.05 -20.81 3.04
CA THR A 187 -0.96 -21.90 4.03
C THR A 187 -2.17 -22.82 4.00
N GLU A 188 -3.37 -22.29 3.83
CA GLU A 188 -4.61 -23.06 3.92
C GLU A 188 -5.06 -23.67 2.58
N ILE A 189 -4.72 -23.05 1.46
CA ILE A 189 -5.23 -23.43 0.13
C ILE A 189 -4.10 -23.65 -0.87
N GLY A 190 -3.18 -22.69 -0.98
CA GLY A 190 -2.11 -22.72 -1.99
C GLY A 190 -1.20 -23.93 -1.86
N ILE A 191 -0.59 -24.12 -0.69
CA ILE A 191 0.36 -25.22 -0.41
C ILE A 191 -0.33 -26.57 -0.53
N PRO A 192 -1.50 -26.83 0.09
CA PRO A 192 -2.19 -28.13 -0.07
C PRO A 192 -2.59 -28.47 -1.52
N ALA A 193 -2.76 -27.46 -2.38
CA ALA A 193 -3.09 -27.68 -3.79
C ALA A 193 -1.87 -28.00 -4.68
N LEU A 194 -0.64 -27.88 -4.16
CA LEU A 194 0.58 -28.20 -4.89
C LEU A 194 0.98 -29.67 -4.70
N PRO A 195 1.76 -30.25 -5.63
CA PRO A 195 2.45 -31.52 -5.41
C PRO A 195 3.31 -31.50 -4.14
N ALA A 196 3.36 -32.62 -3.42
CA ALA A 196 4.02 -32.72 -2.11
C ALA A 196 5.51 -32.33 -2.13
N GLU A 197 6.20 -32.63 -3.22
CA GLU A 197 7.60 -32.23 -3.49
C GLU A 197 7.82 -30.72 -3.39
N ASN A 198 6.80 -29.91 -3.73
CA ASN A 198 6.87 -28.46 -3.73
C ASN A 198 6.44 -27.84 -2.39
N HIS A 199 5.91 -28.62 -1.44
CA HIS A 199 5.41 -28.10 -0.16
C HIS A 199 6.53 -27.44 0.64
N GLY A 200 7.72 -28.04 0.66
CA GLY A 200 8.87 -27.49 1.37
C GLY A 200 9.29 -26.11 0.85
N LEU A 201 9.35 -25.95 -0.48
CA LEU A 201 9.64 -24.67 -1.12
C LEU A 201 8.52 -23.64 -0.86
N ALA A 202 7.27 -24.06 -1.06
CA ALA A 202 6.11 -23.17 -0.93
C ALA A 202 5.92 -22.66 0.51
N LYS A 203 6.22 -23.48 1.53
CA LYS A 203 6.26 -23.05 2.94
C LYS A 203 7.32 -21.98 3.18
N LYS A 204 8.55 -22.19 2.68
CA LYS A 204 9.62 -21.18 2.78
C LYS A 204 9.23 -19.85 2.13
N ILE A 205 8.52 -19.90 1.00
CA ILE A 205 8.03 -18.68 0.33
C ILE A 205 6.94 -18.01 1.18
N ALA A 206 6.00 -18.77 1.75
CA ALA A 206 4.97 -18.22 2.63
C ALA A 206 5.58 -17.54 3.88
N GLU A 207 6.51 -18.22 4.55
CA GLU A 207 7.27 -17.66 5.69
C GLU A 207 8.01 -16.38 5.29
N LYS A 208 8.66 -16.37 4.11
CA LYS A 208 9.32 -15.17 3.60
C LYS A 208 8.35 -14.02 3.34
N VAL A 209 7.17 -14.30 2.79
CA VAL A 209 6.11 -13.30 2.60
C VAL A 209 5.65 -12.71 3.94
N GLU A 210 5.50 -13.55 4.97
CA GLU A 210 5.12 -13.11 6.32
C GLU A 210 6.20 -12.28 6.99
N SER A 211 7.47 -12.69 6.86
CA SER A 211 8.60 -12.10 7.56
C SER A 211 9.16 -10.85 6.89
N THR A 212 8.67 -10.48 5.69
CA THR A 212 9.23 -9.38 4.91
C THR A 212 8.35 -8.14 4.95
N TYR A 213 8.98 -6.97 5.09
CA TYR A 213 8.29 -5.69 5.06
C TYR A 213 7.66 -5.43 3.68
N PRO A 214 6.40 -4.98 3.58
CA PRO A 214 5.71 -4.85 2.30
C PRO A 214 6.40 -4.00 1.24
N TYR A 215 7.09 -2.93 1.66
CA TYR A 215 7.79 -2.02 0.75
C TYR A 215 9.26 -2.38 0.51
N GLN A 216 9.70 -3.53 1.03
CA GLN A 216 11.02 -4.07 0.71
C GLN A 216 11.08 -4.48 -0.76
N GLN A 217 12.20 -4.20 -1.41
CA GLN A 217 12.47 -4.57 -2.79
C GLN A 217 12.70 -6.09 -2.93
N ILE A 218 12.22 -6.66 -4.03
CA ILE A 218 12.42 -8.08 -4.33
C ILE A 218 13.81 -8.27 -4.95
N GLN A 219 14.64 -9.09 -4.30
CA GLN A 219 15.96 -9.44 -4.79
C GLN A 219 15.89 -10.09 -6.18
N GLY A 220 16.82 -9.69 -7.05
CA GLY A 220 16.87 -10.17 -8.42
C GLY A 220 15.94 -9.43 -9.39
N LEU A 221 15.14 -8.47 -8.95
CA LEU A 221 14.45 -7.54 -9.85
C LEU A 221 15.19 -6.19 -9.91
N PRO A 222 15.00 -5.39 -10.98
CA PRO A 222 15.48 -4.00 -11.01
C PRO A 222 14.99 -3.21 -9.80
N GLY A 223 15.80 -2.30 -9.26
CA GLY A 223 15.46 -1.46 -8.12
C GLY A 223 14.44 -0.34 -8.43
N VAL A 224 13.37 -0.67 -9.14
CA VAL A 224 12.26 0.26 -9.42
C VAL A 224 11.26 0.21 -8.27
N ALA A 225 10.65 1.36 -7.95
CA ALA A 225 9.74 1.50 -6.80
C ALA A 225 8.59 0.46 -6.78
N ASP A 226 8.16 0.01 -7.96
CA ASP A 226 7.07 -0.92 -8.14
C ASP A 226 7.41 -2.39 -7.80
N PHE A 227 8.68 -2.78 -7.71
CA PHE A 227 9.11 -4.17 -7.51
C PHE A 227 9.31 -4.54 -6.03
N GLN A 228 8.30 -4.21 -5.24
CA GLN A 228 8.25 -4.46 -3.80
C GLN A 228 7.40 -5.69 -3.45
N TYR A 229 7.60 -6.29 -2.28
CA TYR A 229 6.83 -7.46 -1.82
C TYR A 229 5.31 -7.25 -1.85
N GLY A 230 4.84 -6.03 -1.58
CA GLY A 230 3.42 -5.67 -1.63
C GLY A 230 2.72 -5.99 -2.96
N MET A 231 3.47 -6.03 -4.08
CA MET A 231 2.92 -6.41 -5.38
C MET A 231 2.45 -7.88 -5.41
N LEU A 232 3.08 -8.76 -4.62
CA LEU A 232 2.81 -10.20 -4.59
C LEU A 232 1.44 -10.49 -3.97
N TYR A 233 0.96 -9.62 -3.08
CA TYR A 233 -0.27 -9.87 -2.32
C TYR A 233 -1.53 -9.84 -3.20
N ARG A 234 -1.41 -9.27 -4.41
CA ARG A 234 -2.47 -9.30 -5.43
C ARG A 234 -2.50 -10.57 -6.26
N ALA A 235 -1.53 -11.48 -6.11
CA ALA A 235 -1.57 -12.78 -6.76
C ALA A 235 -2.66 -13.70 -6.18
N THR A 236 -3.17 -13.37 -4.99
CA THR A 236 -4.23 -14.15 -4.34
C THR A 236 -5.62 -13.84 -4.94
N PRO A 237 -6.39 -14.84 -5.39
CA PRO A 237 -7.75 -14.63 -5.88
C PRO A 237 -8.68 -13.98 -4.84
N PRO A 238 -9.63 -13.13 -5.27
CA PRO A 238 -10.04 -12.85 -6.66
C PRO A 238 -9.36 -11.60 -7.27
N SER A 239 -8.19 -11.20 -6.77
CA SER A 239 -7.51 -9.96 -7.18
C SER A 239 -6.96 -10.04 -8.60
N TRP A 240 -6.87 -8.88 -9.25
CA TRP A 240 -6.19 -8.73 -10.54
C TRP A 240 -4.70 -8.48 -10.29
N LEU A 241 -3.85 -9.09 -11.12
CA LEU A 241 -2.41 -8.81 -11.12
C LEU A 241 -2.15 -7.35 -11.49
N SER A 242 -1.14 -6.75 -10.86
CA SER A 242 -0.70 -5.40 -11.23
C SER A 242 0.20 -5.45 -12.47
N ASN A 243 0.28 -4.33 -13.20
CA ASN A 243 1.23 -4.18 -14.32
C ASN A 243 2.66 -4.47 -13.88
N SER A 244 3.03 -4.05 -12.67
CA SER A 244 4.33 -4.33 -12.06
C SER A 244 4.57 -5.82 -11.91
N PHE A 245 3.56 -6.59 -11.50
CA PHE A 245 3.65 -8.05 -11.38
C PHE A 245 3.90 -8.71 -12.72
N ILE A 246 3.12 -8.33 -13.73
CA ILE A 246 3.27 -8.84 -15.10
C ILE A 246 4.68 -8.52 -15.63
N ARG A 247 5.14 -7.27 -15.47
CA ARG A 247 6.47 -6.85 -15.91
C ARG A 247 7.59 -7.61 -15.20
N ALA A 248 7.47 -7.84 -13.90
CA ALA A 248 8.45 -8.62 -13.14
C ALA A 248 8.56 -10.07 -13.66
N LEU A 249 7.43 -10.70 -13.98
CA LEU A 249 7.43 -12.04 -14.61
C LEU A 249 8.12 -12.02 -15.97
N CYS A 250 7.82 -11.05 -16.83
CA CYS A 250 8.47 -10.92 -18.14
C CYS A 250 9.99 -10.78 -18.00
N LEU A 251 10.45 -9.90 -17.10
CA LEU A 251 11.88 -9.67 -16.86
C LEU A 251 12.59 -10.91 -16.32
N ARG A 252 11.95 -11.64 -15.41
CA ARG A 252 12.52 -12.86 -14.84
C ARG A 252 12.60 -13.97 -15.89
N ARG A 253 11.53 -14.15 -16.67
CA ARG A 253 11.51 -15.09 -17.79
C ARG A 253 12.64 -14.79 -18.78
N CYS A 254 12.83 -13.54 -19.21
CA CYS A 254 13.92 -13.20 -20.12
C CYS A 254 15.31 -13.60 -19.60
N ARG A 255 15.54 -13.53 -18.27
CA ARG A 255 16.81 -13.91 -17.66
C ARG A 255 17.00 -15.41 -17.52
N ASP A 256 15.93 -16.17 -17.29
CA ASP A 256 16.04 -17.62 -17.11
C ASP A 256 16.27 -18.36 -18.45
N PHE A 257 16.00 -17.70 -19.59
CA PHE A 257 16.21 -18.22 -20.95
C PHE A 257 17.47 -17.65 -21.66
N THR A 258 18.34 -16.92 -20.93
CA THR A 258 19.66 -16.46 -21.44
C THR A 258 20.79 -17.14 -20.68
#